data_AF-A0A917M335-F1
#
_entry.id   AF-A0A917M335-F1
#
_cell.length_a   1.000
_cell.length_b   1.000
_cell.length_c   1.000
_cell.angle_alpha   90.00
_cell.angle_beta   90.00
_cell.angle_gamma   90.00
#
_symmetry.space_group_name_H-M   'P 1'
#
loop_
_entity.id
_entity.type
_entity.pdbx_description
1 polymer ?
#
loop_
_entity_poly.entity_id
_entity_poly.type
_entity_poly.pdbx_seq_one_letter_code
_entity_poly.pdbx_strand_id
1 'polypeptide(L)'
;MKCKQIVIAKQFLFFKLLIAICVNAAFAQEPGFSWPEGKKMAVSLSVDDARAGNPPLGTVAQYVKEKRVGLADTLHFPQLIRQEEAEPLVLDARRGVGIGPEIQYMPEWKAFGWFHAKDSVAWDIEVNQAGNYEVTLEWSVSDEEAGKEFILETRRQQLKGVVGKSGSWETFKKAVIGHIQLDKGYQRVVFRPVSPEFEEGTALLDLRAVTFELDR
;
A
#
# COMPACT_ATOMS: atom_id res chain seq x y z
N MET A 1 -27.69 -28.07 46.69
CA MET A 1 -26.88 -27.67 47.86
C MET A 1 -26.53 -26.19 47.74
N LYS A 2 -27.03 -25.34 48.64
CA LYS A 2 -26.79 -23.88 48.72
C LYS A 2 -25.98 -23.60 50.00
N CYS A 3 -24.90 -22.80 49.93
CA CYS A 3 -24.18 -22.17 51.05
C CYS A 3 -22.94 -21.42 50.49
N LYS A 4 -22.57 -20.17 50.80
CA LYS A 4 -22.98 -19.15 51.79
C LYS A 4 -22.64 -17.74 51.23
N GLN A 5 -23.53 -16.79 51.50
CA GLN A 5 -23.25 -15.36 51.58
C GLN A 5 -22.58 -15.02 52.94
N ILE A 6 -22.16 -13.74 53.08
CA ILE A 6 -22.03 -12.93 54.32
C ILE A 6 -20.59 -12.56 54.66
N VAL A 7 -20.20 -11.30 54.37
CA VAL A 7 -19.66 -10.39 55.39
C VAL A 7 -20.20 -8.98 55.10
N ILE A 8 -20.96 -8.47 56.06
CA ILE A 8 -21.66 -7.19 56.10
C ILE A 8 -20.83 -6.20 56.92
N ALA A 9 -20.78 -4.96 56.42
CA ALA A 9 -20.72 -3.67 57.09
C ALA A 9 -20.24 -3.59 58.56
N LYS A 10 -19.23 -2.77 58.80
CA LYS A 10 -19.08 -1.96 60.04
C LYS A 10 -18.02 -0.88 59.87
N GLN A 11 -18.43 0.31 59.45
CA GLN A 11 -17.91 1.60 59.96
C GLN A 11 -18.68 2.76 59.33
N PHE A 12 -19.94 2.87 59.72
CA PHE A 12 -20.70 4.12 59.70
C PHE A 12 -20.77 4.61 61.14
N LEU A 13 -20.13 5.73 61.45
CA LEU A 13 -20.59 6.84 62.30
C LEU A 13 -19.38 7.69 62.73
N PHE A 14 -19.64 8.97 63.04
CA PHE A 14 -18.73 10.12 63.09
C PHE A 14 -18.46 10.66 61.68
N PHE A 15 -18.96 11.82 61.26
CA PHE A 15 -19.52 12.94 61.99
C PHE A 15 -20.27 13.78 60.94
N LYS A 16 -21.60 13.87 61.06
CA LYS A 16 -22.37 14.90 60.37
C LYS A 16 -22.19 16.21 61.13
N LEU A 17 -22.08 17.31 60.39
CA LEU A 17 -22.58 18.66 60.66
C LEU A 17 -21.49 19.75 60.69
N LEU A 18 -21.43 20.54 59.61
CA LEU A 18 -21.57 22.01 59.54
C LEU A 18 -21.15 22.46 58.13
N ILE A 19 -22.09 22.79 57.25
CA ILE A 19 -22.61 24.15 57.01
C ILE A 19 -21.69 24.99 56.09
N ALA A 20 -22.30 25.40 54.98
CA ALA A 20 -22.15 26.69 54.31
C ALA A 20 -21.06 26.93 53.26
N ILE A 21 -21.58 27.20 52.04
CA ILE A 21 -21.31 28.39 51.21
C ILE A 21 -19.93 28.46 50.54
N CYS A 22 -19.92 28.25 49.22
CA CYS A 22 -19.58 29.28 48.23
C CYS A 22 -19.39 28.61 46.87
N VAL A 23 -20.32 28.88 45.95
CA VAL A 23 -20.01 28.93 44.53
C VAL A 23 -18.95 29.99 44.36
N ASN A 24 -17.81 29.64 43.79
CA ASN A 24 -17.01 30.57 43.00
C ASN A 24 -16.38 29.80 41.85
N ALA A 25 -16.97 29.98 40.67
CA ALA A 25 -16.24 29.84 39.43
C ALA A 25 -15.13 30.88 39.43
N ALA A 26 -13.89 30.46 39.66
CA ALA A 26 -12.73 31.22 39.27
C ALA A 26 -12.09 30.45 38.11
N PHE A 27 -12.41 30.93 36.91
CA PHE A 27 -11.62 30.68 35.71
C PHE A 27 -10.14 30.77 36.06
N ALA A 28 -9.39 29.70 35.79
CA ALA A 28 -7.95 29.80 35.68
C ALA A 28 -7.65 30.69 34.45
N GLN A 29 -7.65 32.01 34.65
CA GLN A 29 -7.00 32.90 33.72
C GLN A 29 -5.50 32.71 33.93
N GLU A 30 -4.85 32.08 32.96
CA GLU A 30 -3.39 32.10 32.90
C GLU A 30 -2.90 33.55 32.95
N PRO A 31 -1.81 33.85 33.67
CA PRO A 31 -1.27 35.19 33.71
C PRO A 31 -0.98 35.66 32.28
N GLY A 32 -1.60 36.79 31.91
CA GLY A 32 -1.47 37.38 30.60
C GLY A 32 -0.01 37.55 30.21
N PHE A 33 0.34 37.02 29.04
CA PHE A 33 1.67 37.10 28.47
C PHE A 33 2.21 38.54 28.51
N SER A 34 3.28 38.74 29.27
CA SER A 34 3.87 40.06 29.51
C SER A 34 4.94 40.34 28.48
N TRP A 35 4.67 41.26 27.55
CA TRP A 35 5.63 41.65 26.53
C TRP A 35 6.84 42.37 27.15
N PRO A 36 8.08 42.05 26.74
CA PRO A 36 9.24 42.85 27.12
C PRO A 36 9.15 44.26 26.54
N GLU A 37 9.64 45.23 27.31
CA GLU A 37 9.60 46.65 26.98
C GLU A 37 10.27 46.91 25.61
N GLY A 38 9.54 47.57 24.70
CA GLY A 38 9.97 47.79 23.32
C GLY A 38 9.53 46.73 22.29
N LYS A 39 8.96 45.58 22.70
CA LYS A 39 8.41 44.56 21.78
C LYS A 39 6.88 44.58 21.78
N LYS A 40 6.28 45.56 21.10
CA LYS A 40 4.85 45.53 20.73
C LYS A 40 4.72 45.52 19.21
N MET A 41 5.23 44.46 18.57
CA MET A 41 4.91 44.15 17.19
C MET A 41 4.31 42.76 17.15
N ALA A 42 2.98 42.68 17.34
CA ALA A 42 2.25 41.53 16.86
C ALA A 42 2.14 41.70 15.35
N VAL A 43 2.96 40.99 14.58
CA VAL A 43 2.68 40.81 13.16
C VAL A 43 1.47 39.89 13.12
N SER A 44 0.26 40.47 13.08
CA SER A 44 -0.93 39.72 12.70
C SER A 44 -0.77 39.39 11.23
N LEU A 45 -0.11 38.28 10.93
CA LEU A 45 -0.30 37.65 9.62
C LEU A 45 -1.74 37.15 9.64
N SER A 46 -2.66 37.92 9.07
CA SER A 46 -3.92 37.36 8.62
C SER A 46 -3.56 36.18 7.71
N VAL A 47 -4.05 35.00 8.06
CA VAL A 47 -3.96 33.81 7.19
C VAL A 47 -4.72 34.03 5.86
N ASP A 48 -5.37 35.18 5.69
CA ASP A 48 -5.96 35.63 4.43
C ASP A 48 -4.90 36.05 3.38
N ASP A 49 -3.76 36.63 3.78
CA ASP A 49 -2.74 37.14 2.84
C ASP A 49 -1.86 36.01 2.24
N ALA A 50 -1.77 34.87 2.92
CA ALA A 50 -1.00 33.72 2.43
C ALA A 50 -1.69 32.97 1.28
N ARG A 51 -3.00 33.17 1.06
CA ARG A 51 -3.73 32.52 -0.03
C ARG A 51 -3.38 33.10 -1.40
N ALA A 52 -3.01 34.37 -1.47
CA ALA A 52 -2.69 35.05 -2.72
C ALA A 52 -1.35 34.58 -3.35
N GLY A 53 -0.45 34.01 -2.55
CA GLY A 53 0.84 33.48 -3.02
C GLY A 53 0.82 32.00 -3.40
N ASN A 54 -0.19 31.24 -2.97
CA ASN A 54 -0.30 29.84 -3.33
C ASN A 54 -1.06 29.68 -4.66
N PRO A 55 -0.51 28.93 -5.63
CA PRO A 55 -1.26 28.57 -6.83
C PRO A 55 -2.59 27.91 -6.44
N PRO A 56 -3.69 28.15 -7.19
CA PRO A 56 -4.97 27.50 -6.94
C PRO A 56 -4.79 25.99 -6.85
N LEU A 57 -5.51 25.33 -5.93
CA LEU A 57 -5.43 23.87 -5.76
C LEU A 57 -5.61 23.10 -7.09
N GLY A 58 -6.46 23.60 -7.99
CA GLY A 58 -6.64 23.05 -9.33
C GLY A 58 -5.40 23.15 -10.21
N THR A 59 -4.65 24.26 -10.14
CA THR A 59 -3.40 24.47 -10.89
C THR A 59 -2.30 23.54 -10.41
N VAL A 60 -2.15 23.38 -9.08
CA VAL A 60 -1.20 22.42 -8.52
C VAL A 60 -1.59 20.99 -8.88
N ALA A 61 -2.87 20.63 -8.76
CA ALA A 61 -3.37 19.31 -9.10
C ALA A 61 -3.13 18.99 -10.58
N GLN A 62 -3.38 19.94 -11.48
CA GLN A 62 -3.13 19.78 -12.91
C GLN A 62 -1.64 19.64 -13.21
N TYR A 63 -0.80 20.52 -12.65
CA TYR A 63 0.66 20.43 -12.82
C TYR A 63 1.22 19.09 -12.32
N VAL A 64 0.81 18.64 -11.14
CA VAL A 64 1.20 17.35 -10.59
C VAL A 64 0.73 16.21 -11.50
N LYS A 65 -0.50 16.26 -12.01
CA LYS A 65 -1.03 15.26 -12.95
C LYS A 65 -0.20 15.24 -14.24
N GLU A 66 0.05 16.38 -14.86
CA GLU A 66 0.84 16.50 -16.10
C GLU A 66 2.26 15.99 -15.91
N LYS A 67 2.94 16.35 -14.81
CA LYS A 67 4.28 15.84 -14.51
C LYS A 67 4.28 14.34 -14.24
N ARG A 68 3.27 13.80 -13.55
CA ARG A 68 3.13 12.36 -13.34
C ARG A 68 2.89 11.61 -14.65
N VAL A 69 2.08 12.16 -15.55
CA VAL A 69 1.86 11.56 -16.88
C VAL A 69 3.14 11.59 -17.72
N GLY A 70 3.86 12.72 -17.73
CA GLY A 70 5.11 12.85 -18.47
C GLY A 70 6.27 11.99 -17.95
N LEU A 71 6.23 11.61 -16.67
CA LEU A 71 7.20 10.71 -16.02
C LEU A 71 6.63 9.31 -15.79
N ALA A 72 5.45 9.00 -16.34
CA ALA A 72 4.74 7.78 -16.00
C ALA A 72 5.55 6.53 -16.39
N ASP A 73 6.39 6.60 -17.41
CA ASP A 73 7.19 5.45 -17.84
C ASP A 73 8.53 5.31 -17.12
N THR A 74 8.97 6.35 -16.39
CA THR A 74 10.29 6.37 -15.73
C THR A 74 10.22 6.17 -14.22
N LEU A 75 9.05 6.36 -13.61
CA LEU A 75 8.95 6.46 -12.16
C LEU A 75 8.09 5.34 -11.55
N HIS A 76 8.72 4.58 -10.65
CA HIS A 76 8.09 3.52 -9.85
C HIS A 76 7.17 4.14 -8.80
N PHE A 77 5.86 3.91 -8.93
CA PHE A 77 4.85 4.48 -8.05
C PHE A 77 3.82 3.42 -7.65
N PRO A 78 4.07 2.72 -6.53
CA PRO A 78 3.08 1.83 -5.93
C PRO A 78 1.74 2.52 -5.78
N GLN A 79 0.72 1.95 -6.42
CA GLN A 79 -0.62 2.53 -6.46
C GLN A 79 -1.66 1.43 -6.42
N LEU A 80 -2.81 1.74 -5.82
CA LEU A 80 -3.98 0.89 -5.90
C LEU A 80 -4.43 0.76 -7.36
N ILE A 81 -4.57 -0.49 -7.81
CA ILE A 81 -5.06 -0.80 -9.15
C ILE A 81 -6.55 -1.10 -9.06
N ARG A 82 -7.37 -0.32 -9.75
CA ARG A 82 -8.81 -0.53 -9.82
C ARG A 82 -9.16 -1.23 -11.12
N GLN A 83 -10.00 -2.25 -11.05
CA GLN A 83 -10.54 -2.90 -12.24
C GLN A 83 -11.55 -1.95 -12.91
N GLU A 84 -11.36 -1.65 -14.19
CA GLU A 84 -12.38 -0.96 -15.00
C GLU A 84 -13.40 -1.97 -15.53
N GLU A 85 -14.64 -1.55 -15.76
CA GLU A 85 -15.68 -2.46 -16.26
C GLU A 85 -15.30 -3.00 -17.65
N ALA A 86 -15.44 -4.32 -17.84
CA ALA A 86 -15.14 -5.02 -19.09
C ALA A 86 -13.67 -4.97 -19.57
N GLU A 87 -12.74 -4.39 -18.81
CA GLU A 87 -11.31 -4.42 -19.12
C GLU A 87 -10.55 -5.43 -18.24
N PRO A 88 -9.47 -6.05 -18.78
CA PRO A 88 -8.57 -6.87 -17.99
C PRO A 88 -7.93 -6.07 -16.85
N LEU A 89 -7.80 -6.69 -15.68
CA LEU A 89 -7.05 -6.11 -14.57
C LEU A 89 -5.55 -6.36 -14.81
N VAL A 90 -4.84 -5.31 -15.23
CA VAL A 90 -3.40 -5.36 -15.50
C VAL A 90 -2.61 -4.96 -14.26
N LEU A 91 -1.75 -5.84 -13.76
CA LEU A 91 -0.81 -5.60 -12.67
C LEU A 91 0.61 -5.46 -13.24
N ASP A 92 0.94 -4.26 -13.72
CA ASP A 92 2.29 -3.98 -14.24
C ASP A 92 3.31 -3.71 -13.11
N ALA A 93 4.58 -3.92 -13.42
CA ALA A 93 5.68 -3.74 -12.48
C ALA A 93 5.76 -2.33 -11.89
N ARG A 94 5.45 -1.29 -12.68
CA ARG A 94 5.51 0.11 -12.23
C ARG A 94 4.53 0.40 -11.08
N ARG A 95 3.39 -0.28 -11.05
CA ARG A 95 2.37 -0.12 -9.99
C ARG A 95 2.53 -1.11 -8.84
N GLY A 96 3.43 -2.09 -8.96
CA GLY A 96 3.75 -3.04 -7.90
C GLY A 96 4.74 -2.50 -6.88
N VAL A 97 4.96 -3.23 -5.80
CA VAL A 97 6.00 -2.98 -4.80
C VAL A 97 6.98 -4.14 -4.85
N GLY A 98 8.22 -3.90 -5.25
CA GLY A 98 9.31 -4.86 -5.05
C GLY A 98 9.66 -4.94 -3.57
N ILE A 99 9.67 -6.14 -3.01
CA ILE A 99 9.94 -6.42 -1.60
C ILE A 99 11.07 -7.43 -1.53
N GLY A 100 12.23 -7.02 -1.06
CA GLY A 100 13.38 -7.89 -0.88
C GLY A 100 14.69 -7.11 -1.04
N PRO A 101 15.83 -7.80 -0.87
CA PRO A 101 17.14 -7.17 -0.88
C PRO A 101 17.63 -6.75 -2.28
N GLU A 102 17.27 -7.48 -3.33
CA GLU A 102 17.93 -7.34 -4.65
C GLU A 102 16.98 -6.80 -5.74
N ILE A 103 15.68 -7.07 -5.62
CA ILE A 103 14.69 -6.72 -6.64
C ILE A 103 14.65 -5.22 -6.96
N GLN A 104 14.71 -4.89 -8.23
CA GLN A 104 14.76 -3.50 -8.71
C GLN A 104 13.82 -3.28 -9.88
N TYR A 105 13.11 -2.14 -9.86
CA TYR A 105 12.36 -1.70 -11.02
C TYR A 105 13.32 -1.12 -12.07
N MET A 106 13.27 -1.63 -13.29
CA MET A 106 14.07 -1.21 -14.43
C MET A 106 13.17 -0.45 -15.43
N PRO A 107 13.21 0.89 -15.46
CA PRO A 107 12.33 1.70 -16.30
C PRO A 107 12.42 1.39 -17.79
N GLU A 108 13.62 1.12 -18.29
CA GLU A 108 13.90 0.82 -19.71
C GLU A 108 13.12 -0.40 -20.20
N TRP A 109 12.94 -1.37 -19.30
CA TRP A 109 12.22 -2.62 -19.57
C TRP A 109 10.79 -2.62 -19.05
N LYS A 110 10.43 -1.59 -18.27
CA LYS A 110 9.18 -1.48 -17.50
C LYS A 110 8.93 -2.73 -16.66
N ALA A 111 9.98 -3.32 -16.11
CA ALA A 111 9.95 -4.63 -15.46
C ALA A 111 10.70 -4.60 -14.12
N PHE A 112 10.36 -5.50 -13.20
CA PHE A 112 11.21 -5.82 -12.07
C PHE A 112 12.26 -6.83 -12.49
N GLY A 113 13.54 -6.48 -12.36
CA GLY A 113 14.67 -7.38 -12.55
C GLY A 113 15.42 -7.64 -11.25
N TRP A 114 16.54 -8.36 -11.37
CA TRP A 114 17.32 -8.84 -10.22
C TRP A 114 16.46 -9.63 -9.22
N PHE A 115 15.43 -10.31 -9.73
CA PHE A 115 14.41 -10.98 -8.93
C PHE A 115 14.94 -12.31 -8.39
N HIS A 116 15.53 -12.30 -7.18
CA HIS A 116 16.11 -13.47 -6.54
C HIS A 116 15.11 -14.16 -5.58
N ALA A 117 15.57 -15.27 -5.01
CA ALA A 117 14.76 -16.20 -4.19
C ALA A 117 14.09 -15.56 -2.96
N LYS A 118 14.68 -14.47 -2.43
CA LYS A 118 14.19 -13.77 -1.23
C LYS A 118 13.32 -12.57 -1.56
N ASP A 119 13.10 -12.29 -2.83
CA ASP A 119 12.32 -11.16 -3.29
C ASP A 119 10.86 -11.56 -3.57
N SER A 120 10.01 -10.55 -3.69
CA SER A 120 8.63 -10.68 -4.13
C SER A 120 8.14 -9.37 -4.72
N VAL A 121 7.03 -9.42 -5.45
CA VAL A 121 6.32 -8.23 -5.89
C VAL A 121 4.89 -8.28 -5.36
N ALA A 122 4.42 -7.19 -4.78
CA ALA A 122 3.05 -7.07 -4.28
C ALA A 122 2.28 -5.95 -4.98
N TRP A 123 0.99 -6.18 -5.22
CA TRP A 123 0.05 -5.16 -5.71
C TRP A 123 -1.16 -5.10 -4.78
N ASP A 124 -1.62 -3.89 -4.51
CA ASP A 124 -2.93 -3.66 -3.89
C ASP A 124 -3.95 -3.40 -5.00
N ILE A 125 -5.03 -4.17 -5.00
CA ILE A 125 -6.05 -4.15 -6.05
C ILE A 125 -7.46 -3.94 -5.47
N GLU A 126 -8.34 -3.31 -6.25
CA GLU A 126 -9.76 -3.20 -6.00
C GLU A 126 -10.52 -3.81 -7.19
N VAL A 127 -11.16 -4.96 -6.94
CA VAL A 127 -11.86 -5.75 -7.94
C VAL A 127 -13.35 -5.40 -7.92
N ASN A 128 -13.94 -5.11 -9.07
CA ASN A 128 -15.34 -4.69 -9.15
C ASN A 128 -16.32 -5.86 -9.36
N GLN A 129 -15.83 -6.96 -9.93
CA GLN A 129 -16.60 -8.17 -10.21
C GLN A 129 -15.91 -9.40 -9.61
N ALA A 130 -16.58 -10.13 -8.73
CA ALA A 130 -16.05 -11.41 -8.27
C ALA A 130 -16.17 -12.44 -9.40
N GLY A 131 -15.18 -13.30 -9.57
CA GLY A 131 -15.19 -14.27 -10.67
C GLY A 131 -13.92 -15.10 -10.78
N ASN A 132 -13.93 -16.04 -11.72
CA ASN A 132 -12.74 -16.75 -12.14
C ASN A 132 -12.06 -15.94 -13.24
N TYR A 133 -10.75 -15.77 -13.12
CA TYR A 133 -9.96 -14.98 -14.05
C TYR A 133 -8.89 -15.85 -14.68
N GLU A 134 -8.79 -15.84 -16.00
CA GLU A 134 -7.60 -16.29 -16.71
C GLU A 134 -6.44 -15.33 -16.41
N VAL A 135 -5.29 -15.90 -16.05
CA VAL A 135 -4.10 -15.15 -15.67
C VAL A 135 -3.03 -15.30 -16.74
N THR A 136 -2.59 -14.18 -17.30
CA THR A 136 -1.47 -14.10 -18.24
C THR A 136 -0.26 -13.45 -17.58
N LEU A 137 0.91 -14.07 -17.70
CA LEU A 137 2.20 -13.53 -17.26
C LEU A 137 2.91 -12.89 -18.46
N GLU A 138 3.51 -11.71 -18.28
CA GLU A 138 4.47 -11.11 -19.20
C GLU A 138 5.86 -11.04 -18.55
N TRP A 139 6.83 -11.75 -19.12
CA TRP A 139 8.17 -11.90 -18.53
C TRP A 139 9.27 -12.05 -19.60
N SER A 140 10.51 -11.85 -19.19
CA SER A 140 11.71 -12.32 -19.91
C SER A 140 12.67 -13.05 -18.98
N VAL A 141 13.47 -13.95 -19.54
CA VAL A 141 14.47 -14.76 -18.84
C VAL A 141 15.44 -15.34 -19.88
N SER A 142 16.71 -15.58 -19.50
CA SER A 142 17.56 -16.42 -20.35
C SER A 142 17.03 -17.85 -20.38
N ASP A 143 17.21 -18.54 -21.51
CA ASP A 143 16.78 -19.94 -21.64
C ASP A 143 17.53 -20.89 -20.70
N GLU A 144 18.72 -20.51 -20.24
CA GLU A 144 19.55 -21.22 -19.27
C GLU A 144 19.01 -21.08 -17.83
N GLU A 145 18.41 -19.94 -17.50
CA GLU A 145 17.88 -19.67 -16.17
C GLU A 145 16.39 -19.97 -16.01
N ALA A 146 15.69 -20.26 -17.11
CA ALA A 146 14.30 -20.70 -17.09
C ALA A 146 14.11 -22.01 -16.28
N GLY A 147 12.85 -22.34 -15.97
CA GLY A 147 12.50 -23.59 -15.28
C GLY A 147 12.37 -23.47 -13.75
N LYS A 148 12.67 -22.31 -13.17
CA LYS A 148 12.42 -22.03 -11.75
C LYS A 148 10.91 -21.91 -11.48
N GLU A 149 10.48 -22.20 -10.26
CA GLU A 149 9.06 -22.17 -9.89
C GLU A 149 8.68 -20.86 -9.19
N PHE A 150 7.45 -20.41 -9.43
CA PHE A 150 6.87 -19.23 -8.81
C PHE A 150 5.48 -19.53 -8.23
N ILE A 151 5.03 -18.65 -7.33
CA ILE A 151 3.67 -18.61 -6.80
C ILE A 151 3.10 -17.20 -7.02
N LEU A 152 1.91 -17.14 -7.59
CA LEU A 152 1.04 -15.97 -7.58
C LEU A 152 -0.05 -16.20 -6.53
N GLU A 153 -0.04 -15.40 -5.48
CA GLU A 153 -0.92 -15.51 -4.32
C GLU A 153 -1.97 -14.40 -4.34
N THR A 154 -3.21 -14.79 -4.10
CA THR A 154 -4.32 -13.87 -3.78
C THR A 154 -4.79 -14.16 -2.36
N ARG A 155 -5.83 -13.46 -1.90
CA ARG A 155 -6.40 -13.66 -0.56
C ARG A 155 -6.81 -15.11 -0.27
N ARG A 156 -7.29 -15.84 -1.28
CA ARG A 156 -7.92 -17.15 -1.11
C ARG A 156 -7.20 -18.29 -1.81
N GLN A 157 -6.41 -17.98 -2.82
CA GLN A 157 -5.85 -18.97 -3.72
C GLN A 157 -4.39 -18.67 -4.04
N GLN A 158 -3.71 -19.71 -4.50
CA GLN A 158 -2.35 -19.64 -4.99
C GLN A 158 -2.30 -20.36 -6.33
N LEU A 159 -1.68 -19.72 -7.31
CA LEU A 159 -1.38 -20.30 -8.61
C LEU A 159 0.13 -20.56 -8.65
N LYS A 160 0.52 -21.83 -8.72
CA LYS A 160 1.92 -22.23 -8.89
C LYS A 160 2.23 -22.40 -10.36
N GLY A 161 3.39 -21.96 -10.78
CA GLY A 161 3.83 -22.10 -12.17
C GLY A 161 5.34 -22.26 -12.28
N VAL A 162 5.78 -22.57 -13.49
CA VAL A 162 7.19 -22.70 -13.86
C VAL A 162 7.51 -21.59 -14.85
N VAL A 163 8.62 -20.90 -14.66
CA VAL A 163 9.10 -19.87 -15.59
C VAL A 163 9.47 -20.52 -16.90
N GLY A 164 8.69 -20.24 -17.95
CA GLY A 164 8.96 -20.74 -19.29
C GLY A 164 10.10 -19.97 -19.98
N LYS A 165 10.71 -20.61 -20.98
CA LYS A 165 11.76 -20.01 -21.82
C LYS A 165 11.24 -18.81 -22.62
N SER A 166 11.88 -17.65 -22.46
CA SER A 166 11.55 -16.47 -23.28
C SER A 166 12.52 -16.23 -24.44
N GLY A 167 13.68 -16.90 -24.46
CA GLY A 167 14.74 -16.75 -25.46
C GLY A 167 15.94 -15.99 -24.89
N SER A 168 15.71 -14.77 -24.40
CA SER A 168 16.74 -13.92 -23.78
C SER A 168 16.12 -12.94 -22.77
N TRP A 169 16.97 -12.28 -21.97
CA TRP A 169 16.56 -11.23 -21.04
C TRP A 169 15.88 -10.03 -21.73
N GLU A 170 16.21 -9.77 -22.99
CA GLU A 170 15.60 -8.71 -23.79
C GLU A 170 14.31 -9.15 -24.50
N THR A 171 14.04 -10.47 -24.52
CA THR A 171 12.90 -11.04 -25.24
C THR A 171 11.75 -11.32 -24.28
N PHE A 172 10.76 -10.43 -24.27
CA PHE A 172 9.56 -10.60 -23.46
C PHE A 172 8.54 -11.50 -24.16
N LYS A 173 7.96 -12.44 -23.40
CA LYS A 173 6.86 -13.29 -23.82
C LYS A 173 5.65 -13.12 -22.93
N LYS A 174 4.49 -13.51 -23.48
CA LYS A 174 3.22 -13.62 -22.78
C LYS A 174 2.71 -15.04 -22.86
N ALA A 175 2.19 -15.55 -21.76
CA ALA A 175 1.50 -16.83 -21.74
C ALA A 175 0.49 -16.89 -20.59
N VAL A 176 -0.59 -17.65 -20.83
CA VAL A 176 -1.54 -18.03 -19.80
C VAL A 176 -0.86 -18.98 -18.82
N ILE A 177 -0.90 -18.64 -17.54
CA ILE A 177 -0.29 -19.43 -16.46
C ILE A 177 -1.33 -20.20 -15.63
N GLY A 178 -2.62 -19.93 -15.85
CA GLY A 178 -3.73 -20.64 -15.22
C GLY A 178 -4.92 -19.74 -14.95
N HIS A 179 -5.79 -20.17 -14.05
CA HIS A 179 -6.97 -19.42 -13.63
C HIS A 179 -6.98 -19.25 -12.11
N ILE A 180 -7.53 -18.14 -11.64
CA ILE A 180 -7.65 -17.85 -10.21
C ILE A 180 -8.94 -17.10 -9.90
N GLN A 181 -9.55 -17.43 -8.76
CA GLN A 181 -10.73 -16.76 -8.26
C GLN A 181 -10.32 -15.46 -7.56
N LEU A 182 -10.95 -14.35 -7.95
CA LEU A 182 -10.88 -13.08 -7.24
C LEU A 182 -12.23 -12.77 -6.59
N ASP A 183 -12.19 -12.30 -5.34
CA ASP A 183 -13.37 -11.73 -4.68
C ASP A 183 -13.54 -10.26 -5.09
N LYS A 184 -14.78 -9.75 -5.03
CA LYS A 184 -15.03 -8.32 -5.19
C LYS A 184 -14.48 -7.53 -4.00
N GLY A 185 -13.88 -6.38 -4.26
CA GLY A 185 -13.36 -5.43 -3.28
C GLY A 185 -11.84 -5.41 -3.20
N TYR A 186 -11.35 -4.85 -2.10
CA TYR A 186 -9.91 -4.67 -1.84
C TYR A 186 -9.23 -5.99 -1.48
N GLN A 187 -8.12 -6.28 -2.14
CA GLN A 187 -7.23 -7.39 -1.78
C GLN A 187 -5.80 -7.14 -2.26
N ARG A 188 -4.87 -7.91 -1.71
CA ARG A 188 -3.45 -7.90 -2.10
C ARG A 188 -3.14 -9.13 -2.93
N VAL A 189 -2.35 -8.92 -3.99
CA VAL A 189 -1.79 -9.96 -4.85
C VAL A 189 -0.27 -9.96 -4.67
N VAL A 190 0.34 -11.13 -4.53
CA VAL A 190 1.79 -11.28 -4.35
C VAL A 190 2.34 -12.27 -5.37
N PHE A 191 3.41 -11.91 -6.06
CA PHE A 191 4.18 -12.81 -6.92
C PHE A 191 5.55 -13.06 -6.28
N ARG A 192 5.92 -14.33 -6.11
CA ARG A 192 7.18 -14.69 -5.45
C ARG A 192 7.75 -16.03 -5.93
N PRO A 193 9.06 -16.26 -5.77
CA PRO A 193 9.68 -17.58 -5.92
C PRO A 193 9.06 -18.62 -4.99
N VAL A 194 9.09 -19.89 -5.42
CA VAL A 194 8.86 -21.04 -4.52
C VAL A 194 10.09 -21.32 -3.67
N SER A 195 11.26 -21.39 -4.32
CA SER A 195 12.51 -21.78 -3.65
C SER A 195 13.03 -20.63 -2.78
N PRO A 196 13.52 -20.93 -1.56
CA PRO A 196 14.08 -19.92 -0.66
C PRO A 196 15.48 -19.45 -1.06
N GLU A 197 16.16 -20.20 -1.93
CA GLU A 197 17.51 -19.93 -2.41
C GLU A 197 17.64 -20.33 -3.89
N PHE A 198 18.51 -19.62 -4.61
CA PHE A 198 18.92 -19.94 -5.99
C PHE A 198 20.44 -20.09 -6.03
N GLU A 199 20.95 -20.62 -7.15
CA GLU A 199 22.38 -20.57 -7.44
C GLU A 199 22.85 -19.10 -7.51
N GLU A 200 24.09 -18.86 -7.08
CA GLU A 200 24.66 -17.52 -7.02
C GLU A 200 24.65 -16.86 -8.40
N GLY A 201 24.17 -15.62 -8.46
CA GLY A 201 24.08 -14.85 -9.71
C GLY A 201 22.91 -15.23 -10.62
N THR A 202 21.99 -16.09 -10.17
CA THR A 202 20.79 -16.45 -10.96
C THR A 202 19.53 -15.79 -10.44
N ALA A 203 18.66 -15.38 -11.36
CA ALA A 203 17.38 -14.74 -11.09
C ALA A 203 16.20 -15.64 -11.48
N LEU A 204 15.01 -15.26 -11.03
CA LEU A 204 13.75 -15.92 -11.37
C LEU A 204 13.34 -15.57 -12.81
N LEU A 205 13.19 -14.27 -13.08
CA LEU A 205 12.80 -13.65 -14.36
C LEU A 205 12.81 -12.13 -14.22
N ASP A 206 12.69 -11.42 -15.34
CA ASP A 206 12.27 -10.02 -15.37
C ASP A 206 10.75 -9.95 -15.50
N LEU A 207 10.07 -9.43 -14.48
CA LEU A 207 8.61 -9.40 -14.40
C LEU A 207 8.08 -8.09 -14.94
N ARG A 208 7.33 -8.10 -16.05
CA ARG A 208 6.71 -6.88 -16.58
C ARG A 208 5.27 -6.71 -16.13
N ALA A 209 4.45 -7.75 -16.25
CA ALA A 209 3.04 -7.66 -15.89
C ALA A 209 2.41 -9.01 -15.57
N VAL A 210 1.37 -8.97 -14.76
CA VAL A 210 0.40 -10.06 -14.59
C VAL A 210 -0.98 -9.50 -14.93
N THR A 211 -1.65 -10.09 -15.91
CA THR A 211 -2.98 -9.65 -16.37
C THR A 211 -4.02 -10.67 -16.00
N PHE A 212 -5.13 -10.21 -15.44
CA PHE A 212 -6.28 -11.02 -15.08
C PHE A 212 -7.44 -10.64 -16.00
N GLU A 213 -7.90 -11.59 -16.80
CA GLU A 213 -9.07 -11.42 -17.67
C GLU A 213 -10.22 -12.27 -17.12
N LEU A 214 -11.39 -11.65 -16.94
CA LEU A 214 -12.55 -12.36 -16.39
C LEU A 214 -13.09 -13.36 -17.42
N ASP A 215 -13.26 -14.61 -17.01
CA ASP A 215 -13.90 -15.64 -17.83
C ASP A 215 -15.35 -15.23 -18.13
N ARG A 216 -15.71 -15.17 -19.42
CA ARG A 216 -17.04 -14.77 -19.88
C ARG A 216 -17.99 -15.95 -20.05
#